data_AF-A0A8S3ZWW1-F1
#
_entry.id   AF-A0A8S3ZWW1-F1
#
_cell.length_a   1.000
_cell.length_b   1.000
_cell.length_c   1.000
_cell.angle_alpha   90.00
_cell.angle_beta   90.00
_cell.angle_gamma   90.00
#
_symmetry.space_group_name_H-M   'P 1'
#
loop_
_entity.id
_entity.type
_entity.pdbx_description
1 polymer ?
#
loop_
_entity_poly.entity_id
_entity_poly.type
_entity_poly.pdbx_seq_one_letter_code
_entity_poly.pdbx_strand_id
1 'polypeptide(L)'
;MKTTLCLMLTLTTVAAFGSFQSLIPNGAKVPDPCSTTGGLWSGVGHLVPGGGGLRNPFGSDFQLAGHAWNEILCKKDSDGDGKTNGEELGDPECGWSTTNGASLETPTGQPGICEPIGSPTCASQNFACPTVV
;
A
#
# COMPACT_ATOMS: atom_id res chain seq x y z
N MET A 1 11.96 -14.39 55.54
CA MET A 1 10.86 -14.22 54.58
C MET A 1 11.43 -13.50 53.36
N LYS A 2 11.42 -14.09 52.17
CA LYS A 2 11.92 -13.48 50.93
C LYS A 2 10.73 -13.30 49.99
N THR A 3 10.27 -12.07 49.83
CA THR A 3 9.21 -11.71 48.88
C THR A 3 9.80 -11.60 47.49
N THR A 4 9.56 -12.61 46.64
CA THR A 4 9.93 -12.57 45.23
C THR A 4 8.85 -11.80 44.47
N LEU A 5 9.20 -10.61 43.98
CA LEU A 5 8.36 -9.84 43.07
C LEU A 5 8.47 -10.44 41.66
N CYS A 6 7.38 -11.03 41.17
CA CYS A 6 7.31 -11.61 39.83
C CYS A 6 6.94 -10.50 38.83
N LEU A 7 7.90 -10.03 38.05
CA LEU A 7 7.69 -9.04 37.00
C LEU A 7 7.10 -9.75 35.75
N MET A 8 5.80 -9.63 35.56
CA MET A 8 5.11 -10.13 34.36
C MET A 8 5.46 -9.24 33.16
N LEU A 9 6.39 -9.69 32.32
CA LEU A 9 6.63 -9.10 31.00
C LEU A 9 5.44 -9.41 30.09
N THR A 10 4.61 -8.42 29.80
CA THR A 10 3.57 -8.53 28.77
C THR A 10 4.23 -8.46 27.40
N LEU A 11 4.27 -9.58 26.67
CA LEU A 11 4.70 -9.63 25.27
C LEU A 11 3.60 -8.98 24.42
N THR A 12 3.76 -7.71 24.04
CA THR A 12 2.88 -7.07 23.05
C THR A 12 3.28 -7.59 21.67
N THR A 13 2.50 -8.51 21.13
CA THR A 13 2.67 -8.97 19.75
C THR A 13 2.21 -7.87 18.79
N VAL A 14 3.16 -7.19 18.15
CA VAL A 14 2.87 -6.22 17.09
C VAL A 14 2.67 -6.99 15.78
N ALA A 15 1.44 -7.42 15.52
CA ALA A 15 1.03 -7.97 14.22
C ALA A 15 0.66 -6.80 13.26
N ALA A 16 1.63 -5.96 12.88
CA ALA A 16 1.33 -4.67 12.25
C ALA A 16 1.46 -4.59 10.72
N PHE A 17 1.97 -5.61 10.02
CA PHE A 17 2.30 -5.42 8.59
C PHE A 17 1.22 -5.84 7.59
N GLY A 18 0.43 -6.88 7.89
CA GLY A 18 -0.56 -7.41 6.93
C GLY A 18 -1.97 -6.80 7.03
N SER A 19 -2.36 -6.22 8.17
CA SER A 19 -3.76 -5.83 8.40
C SER A 19 -4.23 -4.73 7.46
N PHE A 20 -3.37 -3.78 7.11
CA PHE A 20 -3.75 -2.67 6.22
C PHE A 20 -3.98 -3.10 4.77
N GLN A 21 -3.33 -4.17 4.28
CA GLN A 21 -3.61 -4.72 2.95
C GLN A 21 -5.06 -5.19 2.83
N SER A 22 -5.68 -5.61 3.94
CA SER A 22 -7.09 -6.05 3.96
C SER A 22 -8.09 -4.90 3.95
N LEU A 23 -7.61 -3.65 4.10
CA LEU A 23 -8.42 -2.45 4.13
C LEU A 23 -8.48 -1.71 2.79
N ILE A 24 -7.86 -2.26 1.74
CA ILE A 24 -7.83 -1.71 0.39
C ILE A 24 -8.15 -2.83 -0.64
N PRO A 25 -8.74 -2.49 -1.80
CA PRO A 25 -9.01 -3.48 -2.83
C PRO A 25 -7.70 -4.08 -3.37
N ASN A 26 -7.72 -5.38 -3.66
CA ASN A 26 -6.58 -6.13 -4.20
C ASN A 26 -5.23 -5.91 -3.47
N GLY A 27 -5.21 -5.51 -2.19
CA GLY A 27 -3.97 -5.14 -1.49
C GLY A 27 -2.89 -6.22 -1.42
N ALA A 28 -3.26 -7.49 -1.56
CA ALA A 28 -2.32 -8.63 -1.62
C ALA A 28 -1.92 -9.04 -3.05
N LYS A 29 -2.42 -8.33 -4.08
CA LYS A 29 -2.25 -8.64 -5.51
C LYS A 29 -1.67 -7.48 -6.32
N VAL A 30 -1.25 -6.40 -5.66
CA VAL A 30 -0.66 -5.23 -6.33
C VAL A 30 0.63 -5.66 -7.04
N PRO A 31 0.78 -5.41 -8.34
CA PRO A 31 1.98 -5.78 -9.08
C PRO A 31 3.21 -5.02 -8.55
N ASP A 32 4.37 -5.66 -8.59
CA ASP A 32 5.65 -5.02 -8.30
C ASP A 32 6.18 -4.31 -9.55
N PRO A 33 6.19 -2.96 -9.61
CA PRO A 33 6.65 -2.20 -10.77
C PRO A 33 8.17 -2.32 -11.01
N CYS A 34 8.91 -2.87 -10.05
CA CYS A 34 10.34 -3.09 -10.12
C CYS A 34 10.72 -4.51 -10.56
N SER A 35 9.77 -5.44 -10.63
CA SER A 35 10.04 -6.82 -11.05
C SER A 35 9.87 -7.00 -12.55
N THR A 36 10.91 -7.48 -13.23
CA THR A 36 10.85 -7.85 -14.66
C THR A 36 10.34 -9.27 -14.91
N THR A 37 10.24 -10.08 -13.86
CA THR A 37 9.78 -11.48 -13.94
C THR A 37 8.39 -11.68 -13.36
N GLY A 38 7.69 -10.59 -13.03
CA GLY A 38 6.49 -10.60 -12.21
C GLY A 38 6.82 -10.68 -10.71
N GLY A 39 6.00 -10.02 -9.90
CA GLY A 39 6.18 -9.88 -8.47
C GLY A 39 5.00 -9.14 -7.86
N LEU A 40 4.87 -9.18 -6.54
CA LEU A 40 3.80 -8.49 -5.81
C LEU A 40 4.38 -7.51 -4.81
N TRP A 41 3.78 -6.32 -4.74
CA TRP A 41 4.17 -5.26 -3.82
C TRP A 41 3.32 -5.30 -2.55
N SER A 42 3.67 -6.18 -1.62
CA SER A 42 2.92 -6.35 -0.37
C SER A 42 2.87 -5.08 0.50
N GLY A 43 3.89 -4.23 0.42
CA GLY A 43 4.00 -2.96 1.12
C GLY A 43 3.32 -1.81 0.39
N VAL A 44 2.04 -1.92 0.02
CA VAL A 44 1.36 -0.99 -0.90
C VAL A 44 1.53 0.48 -0.53
N GLY A 45 1.50 0.82 0.77
CA GLY A 45 1.70 2.19 1.28
C GLY A 45 3.15 2.64 1.50
N HIS A 46 4.14 1.90 0.97
CA HIS A 46 5.56 2.10 1.25
C HIS A 46 6.41 2.06 -0.01
N LEU A 47 7.57 2.72 0.05
CA LEU A 47 8.56 2.76 -1.04
C LEU A 47 9.37 1.48 -1.21
N VAL A 48 9.15 0.45 -0.38
CA VAL A 48 9.81 -0.86 -0.51
C VAL A 48 8.77 -1.99 -0.56
N PRO A 49 9.00 -3.06 -1.36
CA PRO A 49 7.98 -4.09 -1.62
C PRO A 49 7.52 -4.85 -0.37
N GLY A 50 8.40 -5.02 0.61
CA GLY A 50 8.08 -5.70 1.87
C GLY A 50 7.30 -4.85 2.88
N GLY A 51 7.07 -3.56 2.57
CA GLY A 51 6.49 -2.61 3.50
C GLY A 51 7.50 -2.09 4.53
N GLY A 52 7.02 -1.26 5.45
CA GLY A 52 7.88 -0.57 6.40
C GLY A 52 8.72 0.54 5.75
N GLY A 53 9.59 1.17 6.54
CA GLY A 53 10.36 2.32 6.07
C GLY A 53 9.47 3.51 5.69
N LEU A 54 9.92 4.30 4.71
CA LEU A 54 9.20 5.49 4.25
C LEU A 54 7.88 5.13 3.57
N ARG A 55 6.84 5.90 3.88
CA ARG A 55 5.58 5.83 3.16
C ARG A 55 5.75 6.42 1.77
N ASN A 56 5.02 5.86 0.83
CA ASN A 56 4.81 6.48 -0.47
C ASN A 56 3.63 7.49 -0.38
N PRO A 57 3.33 8.25 -1.45
CA PRO A 57 2.21 9.19 -1.46
C PRO A 57 0.87 8.52 -1.10
N PHE A 58 0.55 7.37 -1.70
CA PHE A 58 -0.66 6.60 -1.35
C PHE A 58 -0.73 6.26 0.14
N GLY A 59 0.34 5.76 0.74
CA GLY A 59 0.37 5.42 2.16
C GLY A 59 0.15 6.64 3.06
N SER A 60 0.58 7.82 2.62
CA SER A 60 0.34 9.08 3.31
C SER A 60 -1.13 9.50 3.20
N ASP A 61 -1.72 9.38 2.01
CA ASP A 61 -3.14 9.67 1.77
C ASP A 61 -4.06 8.67 2.46
N PHE A 62 -3.69 7.40 2.48
CA PHE A 62 -4.39 6.36 3.22
C PHE A 62 -4.34 6.63 4.73
N GLN A 63 -3.22 7.11 5.26
CA GLN A 63 -3.13 7.55 6.65
C GLN A 63 -4.06 8.75 6.91
N LEU A 64 -4.08 9.75 6.02
CA LEU A 64 -4.96 10.93 6.12
C LEU A 64 -6.44 10.55 6.04
N ALA A 65 -6.78 9.52 5.27
CA ALA A 65 -8.10 8.92 5.20
C ALA A 65 -8.47 8.09 6.45
N GLY A 66 -7.61 8.06 7.48
CA GLY A 66 -7.84 7.28 8.70
C GLY A 66 -7.68 5.77 8.49
N HIS A 67 -6.91 5.35 7.48
CA HIS A 67 -6.76 3.97 7.03
C HIS A 67 -8.07 3.33 6.53
N ALA A 68 -8.93 4.13 5.90
CA ALA A 68 -10.16 3.66 5.28
C ALA A 68 -10.10 3.82 3.77
N TRP A 69 -10.47 2.78 3.03
CA TRP A 69 -10.83 2.91 1.63
C TRP A 69 -12.17 3.63 1.53
N ASN A 70 -12.14 4.86 1.01
CA ASN A 70 -13.31 5.69 0.78
C ASN A 70 -13.23 6.31 -0.61
N GLU A 71 -14.34 6.89 -1.07
CA GLU A 71 -14.44 7.44 -2.42
C GLU A 71 -13.40 8.53 -2.71
N ILE A 72 -13.03 9.34 -1.71
CA ILE A 72 -12.01 10.40 -1.88
C ILE A 72 -10.65 9.78 -2.14
N LEU A 73 -10.25 8.78 -1.35
CA LEU A 73 -8.99 8.07 -1.56
C LEU A 73 -9.02 7.31 -2.87
N CYS A 74 -10.10 6.57 -3.15
CA CYS A 74 -10.23 5.80 -4.38
C CYS A 74 -10.05 6.65 -5.64
N LYS A 75 -10.69 7.82 -5.71
CA LYS A 75 -10.63 8.74 -6.87
C LYS A 75 -9.38 9.61 -6.90
N LYS A 76 -8.50 9.50 -5.90
CA LYS A 76 -7.27 10.28 -5.87
C LYS A 76 -6.20 9.61 -6.72
N ASP A 77 -5.49 10.41 -7.51
CA ASP A 77 -4.20 10.05 -8.10
C ASP A 77 -3.13 10.47 -7.09
N SER A 78 -2.61 9.51 -6.31
CA SER A 78 -1.74 9.85 -5.18
C SER A 78 -0.30 10.09 -5.62
N ASP A 79 0.18 9.40 -6.65
CA ASP A 79 1.56 9.49 -7.12
C ASP A 79 1.75 10.38 -8.35
N GLY A 80 0.66 10.85 -8.96
CA GLY A 80 0.66 11.82 -10.03
C GLY A 80 0.93 11.23 -11.41
N ASP A 81 0.71 9.93 -11.60
CA ASP A 81 0.93 9.25 -12.87
C ASP A 81 -0.24 9.40 -13.86
N GLY A 82 -1.35 9.99 -13.41
CA GLY A 82 -2.57 10.22 -14.19
C GLY A 82 -3.63 9.14 -14.01
N LYS A 83 -3.41 8.12 -13.17
CA LYS A 83 -4.40 7.12 -12.79
C LYS A 83 -4.86 7.35 -11.35
N THR A 84 -6.12 7.04 -11.10
CA THR A 84 -6.64 7.02 -9.74
C THR A 84 -6.22 5.74 -9.02
N ASN A 85 -6.11 5.81 -7.69
CA ASN A 85 -5.83 4.65 -6.84
C ASN A 85 -6.83 3.50 -7.12
N GLY A 86 -8.09 3.82 -7.43
CA GLY A 86 -9.12 2.87 -7.79
C GLY A 86 -8.83 2.15 -9.10
N GLU A 87 -8.46 2.87 -10.17
CA GLU A 87 -8.07 2.26 -11.45
C GLU A 87 -6.88 1.30 -11.28
N GLU A 88 -5.90 1.67 -10.48
CA GLU A 88 -4.70 0.86 -10.27
C GLU A 88 -4.94 -0.37 -9.40
N LEU A 89 -5.74 -0.22 -8.33
CA LEU A 89 -6.10 -1.32 -7.43
C LEU A 89 -7.29 -2.15 -7.93
N GLY A 90 -7.86 -1.84 -9.09
CA GLY A 90 -8.95 -2.60 -9.71
C GLY A 90 -10.33 -2.32 -9.11
N ASP A 91 -10.56 -1.16 -8.52
CA ASP A 91 -11.85 -0.62 -8.07
C ASP A 91 -12.15 0.74 -8.75
N PRO A 92 -12.25 0.82 -10.10
CA PRO A 92 -12.38 2.09 -10.81
C PRO A 92 -13.69 2.84 -10.48
N GLU A 93 -14.74 2.11 -10.11
CA GLU A 93 -16.03 2.69 -9.73
C GLU A 93 -16.14 3.00 -8.22
N CYS A 94 -15.07 2.77 -7.44
CA CYS A 94 -15.02 2.99 -6.00
C CYS A 94 -16.14 2.26 -5.22
N GLY A 95 -16.50 1.05 -5.67
CA GLY A 95 -17.61 0.27 -5.12
C GLY A 95 -17.19 -0.68 -3.99
N TRP A 96 -15.89 -0.94 -3.83
CA TRP A 96 -15.39 -1.86 -2.83
C TRP A 96 -15.40 -1.27 -1.42
N SER A 97 -15.67 -2.11 -0.43
CA SER A 97 -15.40 -1.82 0.97
C SER A 97 -15.11 -3.11 1.73
N THR A 98 -14.62 -3.00 2.97
CA THR A 98 -14.35 -4.17 3.83
C THR A 98 -15.61 -4.98 4.18
N THR A 99 -16.80 -4.38 4.08
CA THR A 99 -18.09 -5.03 4.41
C THR A 99 -18.94 -5.36 3.19
N ASN A 100 -18.71 -4.66 2.08
CA ASN A 100 -19.36 -4.88 0.81
C ASN A 100 -18.27 -5.21 -0.21
N GLY A 101 -18.12 -6.49 -0.52
CA GLY A 101 -17.25 -6.88 -1.63
C GLY A 101 -17.75 -6.24 -2.93
N ALA A 102 -16.85 -6.09 -3.89
CA ALA A 102 -17.17 -5.65 -5.25
C ALA A 102 -16.53 -6.60 -6.25
N SER A 103 -17.06 -6.63 -7.47
CA SER A 103 -16.35 -7.28 -8.59
C SER A 103 -15.17 -6.40 -8.95
N LEU A 104 -14.00 -6.73 -8.39
CA LEU A 104 -12.76 -6.01 -8.68
C LEU A 104 -12.20 -6.45 -10.03
N GLU A 105 -11.64 -5.49 -10.75
CA GLU A 105 -10.78 -5.75 -11.89
C GLU A 105 -9.41 -6.27 -11.41
N THR A 106 -8.59 -6.73 -12.36
CA THR A 106 -7.20 -7.09 -12.05
C THR A 106 -6.43 -5.80 -11.79
N PRO A 107 -5.68 -5.68 -10.68
CA PRO A 107 -4.91 -4.49 -10.40
C PRO A 107 -3.85 -4.30 -11.49
N THR A 108 -3.70 -3.06 -11.96
CA THR A 108 -2.88 -2.73 -13.13
C THR A 108 -1.63 -1.93 -12.80
N GLY A 109 -1.54 -1.36 -11.58
CA GLY A 109 -0.44 -0.49 -11.17
C GLY A 109 -0.27 -0.39 -9.65
N GLN A 110 0.62 0.50 -9.23
CA GLN A 110 0.96 0.73 -7.83
C GLN A 110 0.56 2.16 -7.41
N PRO A 111 -0.44 2.34 -6.53
CA PRO A 111 -1.10 3.64 -6.32
C PRO A 111 -0.23 4.76 -5.70
N GLY A 112 0.98 4.43 -5.27
CA GLY A 112 1.93 5.35 -4.67
C GLY A 112 3.29 5.31 -5.34
N ILE A 113 3.48 4.64 -6.48
CA ILE A 113 4.73 4.64 -7.23
C ILE A 113 4.38 5.01 -8.66
N CYS A 114 4.81 6.20 -9.07
CA CYS A 114 4.44 6.73 -10.36
C CYS A 114 5.01 5.86 -11.49
N GLU A 115 4.13 5.41 -12.38
CA GLU A 115 4.47 4.53 -13.51
C GLU A 115 4.25 5.22 -14.87
N PRO A 116 5.12 4.98 -15.87
CA PRO A 116 6.34 4.17 -15.81
C PRO A 116 7.46 4.88 -15.04
N ILE A 117 8.17 4.11 -14.21
CA ILE A 117 9.30 4.60 -13.42
C ILE A 117 10.36 5.21 -14.35
N GLY A 118 10.83 6.42 -14.01
CA GLY A 118 11.83 7.15 -14.78
C GLY A 118 11.29 7.87 -16.03
N SER A 119 9.99 7.82 -16.28
CA SER A 119 9.36 8.65 -17.32
C SER A 119 9.40 10.15 -16.97
N PRO A 120 9.26 11.06 -17.95
CA PRO A 120 9.17 12.50 -17.68
C PRO A 120 8.02 12.87 -16.73
N THR A 121 6.88 12.18 -16.82
CA THR A 121 5.73 12.36 -15.90
C THR A 121 6.12 12.05 -14.46
N CYS A 122 6.90 10.98 -14.26
CA CYS A 122 7.30 10.50 -12.94
C CYS A 122 8.62 11.07 -12.41
N ALA A 123 9.22 12.03 -13.11
CA ALA A 123 10.51 12.61 -12.72
C ALA A 123 10.46 13.31 -11.35
N SER A 124 9.29 13.87 -10.98
CA SER A 124 9.08 14.58 -9.72
C SER A 124 9.13 13.67 -8.49
N GLN A 125 8.73 12.40 -8.62
CA GLN A 125 8.73 11.45 -7.52
C GLN A 125 10.15 11.01 -7.16
N ASN A 126 11.09 11.08 -8.11
CA ASN A 126 12.49 10.68 -7.95
C ASN A 126 12.65 9.27 -7.33
N PHE A 127 11.71 8.38 -7.66
CA PHE A 127 11.73 7.00 -7.21
C PHE A 127 12.64 6.16 -8.10
N ALA A 128 13.38 5.23 -7.49
CA ALA A 128 14.18 4.24 -8.18
C ALA A 128 13.99 2.89 -7.51
N CYS A 129 13.92 1.83 -8.33
CA CYS A 129 13.76 0.48 -7.83
C CYS A 129 14.92 0.08 -6.90
N PRO A 130 14.63 -0.53 -5.74
CA PRO A 130 15.67 -1.06 -4.86
C PRO A 130 16.53 -2.07 -5.63
N THR A 131 17.85 -1.91 -5.57
CA THR A 131 18.76 -2.93 -6.08
C THR A 131 18.67 -4.16 -5.20
N VAL A 132 18.34 -5.32 -5.78
CA VAL A 132 18.53 -6.61 -5.10
C VAL A 132 20.01 -6.74 -4.74
N VAL A 133 20.31 -6.74 -3.44
CA VAL A 133 21.65 -7.07 -2.91
C VAL A 133 21.81 -8.57 -2.78
#